data_AF-A0A7Z2GNZ5-F1
#
_entry.id   AF-A0A7Z2GNZ5-F1
#
_cell.length_a   1.000
_cell.length_b   1.000
_cell.length_c   1.000
_cell.angle_alpha   90.00
_cell.angle_beta   90.00
_cell.angle_gamma   90.00
#
_symmetry.space_group_name_H-M   'P 1'
#
loop_
_entity.id
_entity.type
_entity.pdbx_description
1 polymer ?
#
loop_
_entity_poly.entity_id
_entity_poly.type
_entity_poly.pdbx_seq_one_letter_code
_entity_poly.pdbx_strand_id
1 'polypeptide(L)'
;MGEVAAHSAMQAENEATGRARFNPADVSAIQVWSDRLIHEIEARTGFVLAGGEITMRSLPRCATMGLKLGAPAWANNHPRPRGITHVVQVVRRPGDDAPFVSESIGSAVAPGVRLTALETWLACSEAHLRAREIWAVDPFLLAAKT
;
A
#
# COMPACT_ATOMS: atom_id res chain seq x y z
N MET A 1 10.43 -3.67 -12.89
CA MET A 1 10.86 -2.86 -11.73
C MET A 1 9.90 -1.69 -11.67
N GLY A 2 8.82 -1.84 -10.90
CA GLY A 2 7.76 -0.84 -10.84
C GLY A 2 8.17 0.25 -9.87
N GLU A 3 8.40 1.45 -10.38
CA GLU A 3 8.56 2.64 -9.56
C GLU A 3 7.31 2.78 -8.69
N VAL A 4 7.48 2.76 -7.36
CA VAL A 4 6.38 2.67 -6.41
C VAL A 4 5.61 3.99 -6.41
N ALA A 5 4.34 3.98 -6.80
CA ALA A 5 3.52 5.19 -6.93
C ALA A 5 3.45 6.05 -5.64
N ALA A 6 3.66 5.47 -4.45
CA ALA A 6 3.80 6.24 -3.20
C ALA A 6 5.02 7.16 -3.16
N HIS A 7 6.15 6.75 -3.74
CA HIS A 7 7.33 7.62 -3.85
C HIS A 7 6.98 8.88 -4.65
N SER A 8 6.42 8.69 -5.85
CA SER A 8 5.99 9.79 -6.72
C SER A 8 4.90 10.64 -6.07
N ALA A 9 3.98 10.05 -5.31
CA ALA A 9 2.93 10.79 -4.59
C ALA A 9 3.49 11.66 -3.46
N MET A 10 4.43 11.15 -2.66
CA MET A 10 5.07 11.91 -1.58
C MET A 10 5.96 13.02 -2.12
N GLN A 11 6.62 12.78 -3.26
CA GLN A 11 7.41 13.79 -3.94
C GLN A 11 6.52 14.89 -4.54
N ALA A 12 5.41 14.52 -5.19
CA ALA A 12 4.42 15.47 -5.67
C ALA A 12 3.80 16.31 -4.53
N GLU A 13 3.56 15.73 -3.35
CA GLU A 13 3.06 16.45 -2.18
C GLU A 13 4.10 17.46 -1.63
N ASN A 14 5.38 17.08 -1.58
CA ASN A 14 6.47 18.01 -1.23
C ASN A 14 6.57 19.17 -2.24
N GLU A 15 6.47 18.88 -3.53
CA GLU A 15 6.50 19.88 -4.61
C GLU A 15 5.29 20.81 -4.55
N ALA A 16 4.08 20.28 -4.38
CA ALA A 16 2.84 21.05 -4.31
C ALA A 16 2.79 21.99 -3.10
N THR A 17 3.40 21.59 -1.98
CA THR A 17 3.41 22.39 -0.74
C THR A 17 4.61 23.34 -0.64
N GLY A 18 5.59 23.23 -1.54
CA GLY A 18 6.83 24.02 -1.52
C GLY A 18 7.66 23.83 -0.24
N ARG A 19 7.40 22.76 0.52
CA ARG A 19 8.05 22.45 1.80
C ARG A 19 8.36 20.96 1.84
N ALA A 20 9.49 20.58 2.46
CA ALA A 20 9.87 19.19 2.66
C ALA A 20 9.02 18.56 3.77
N ARG A 21 7.77 18.19 3.45
CA ARG A 21 6.83 17.52 4.36
C ARG A 21 7.29 16.10 4.70
N PHE A 22 7.89 15.42 3.73
CA PHE A 22 8.56 14.13 3.88
C PHE A 22 10.07 14.29 3.71
N ASN A 23 10.87 13.72 4.62
CA ASN A 23 12.32 13.76 4.52
C ASN A 23 12.86 12.61 3.62
N PRO A 24 14.13 12.66 3.16
CA PRO A 24 14.68 11.61 2.30
C PRO A 24 14.69 10.20 2.92
N ALA A 25 14.79 10.09 4.25
CA ALA A 25 14.73 8.80 4.93
C ALA A 25 13.30 8.21 4.89
N ASP A 26 12.27 9.06 4.98
CA ASP A 26 10.88 8.64 4.81
C ASP A 26 10.63 8.13 3.40
N VAL A 27 11.19 8.80 2.39
CA VAL A 27 11.09 8.41 0.98
C VAL A 27 11.86 7.11 0.69
N SER A 28 13.05 6.93 1.27
CA SER A 28 13.87 5.73 1.10
C SER A 28 13.27 4.49 1.77
N ALA A 29 12.62 4.65 2.93
CA ALA A 29 11.97 3.56 3.65
C ALA A 29 10.87 2.84 2.84
N ILE A 30 10.41 3.45 1.75
CA ILE A 30 9.31 2.96 0.90
C ILE A 30 9.81 2.15 -0.30
N GLN A 31 11.13 2.16 -0.56
CA GLN A 31 11.75 1.45 -1.69
C GLN A 31 12.12 -0.02 -1.37
N VAL A 32 11.74 -0.51 -0.19
CA VAL A 32 12.02 -1.88 0.27
C VAL A 32 10.95 -2.88 -0.23
N TRP A 33 11.29 -4.17 -0.26
CA TRP A 33 10.35 -5.27 -0.51
C TRP A 33 9.07 -5.21 0.36
N SER A 34 7.96 -5.66 -0.22
CA SER A 34 6.57 -5.50 0.25
C SER A 34 6.30 -5.64 1.75
N ASP A 35 6.85 -6.67 2.39
CA ASP A 35 6.61 -6.95 3.81
C ASP A 35 7.32 -5.92 4.70
N ARG A 36 8.56 -5.56 4.32
CA ARG A 36 9.32 -4.53 5.03
C ARG A 36 8.69 -3.15 4.85
N LEU A 37 8.10 -2.86 3.70
CA LEU A 37 7.43 -1.59 3.44
C LEU A 37 6.30 -1.34 4.45
N ILE A 38 5.43 -2.34 4.61
CA ILE A 38 4.33 -2.28 5.59
C ILE A 38 4.90 -2.19 7.01
N HIS A 39 5.92 -2.99 7.34
CA HIS A 39 6.56 -2.97 8.65
C HIS A 39 7.17 -1.61 9.00
N GLU A 40 7.89 -0.97 8.09
CA GLU A 40 8.55 0.32 8.31
C GLU A 40 7.54 1.44 8.54
N ILE A 41 6.50 1.52 7.70
CA ILE A 41 5.45 2.52 7.86
C ILE A 41 4.74 2.31 9.21
N GLU A 42 4.37 1.07 9.55
CA GLU A 42 3.74 0.78 10.83
C GLU A 42 4.65 1.14 12.01
N ALA A 43 5.92 0.70 12.00
CA ALA A 43 6.84 0.97 13.10
C ALA A 43 7.04 2.47 13.34
N ARG A 44 7.11 3.24 12.25
CA ARG A 44 7.35 4.69 12.30
C ARG A 44 6.08 5.48 12.60
N THR A 45 4.91 5.01 12.20
CA THR A 45 3.63 5.74 12.40
C THR A 45 2.90 5.28 13.66
N GLY A 46 3.03 4.01 14.04
CA GLY A 46 2.21 3.33 15.04
C GLY A 46 0.83 2.89 14.53
N PHE A 47 0.58 3.00 13.21
CA PHE A 47 -0.73 2.74 12.61
C PHE A 47 -0.70 1.50 11.71
N VAL A 48 -1.63 0.57 11.95
CA VAL A 48 -1.94 -0.55 11.06
C VAL A 48 -3.40 -0.99 11.26
N LEU A 49 -4.08 -1.35 10.17
CA LEU A 49 -5.33 -2.10 10.19
C LEU A 49 -5.09 -3.49 9.62
N ALA A 50 -5.73 -4.52 10.15
CA ALA A 50 -5.60 -5.89 9.66
C ALA A 50 -6.96 -6.56 9.41
N GLY A 51 -7.07 -7.27 8.28
CA GLY A 51 -8.25 -8.07 7.95
C GLY A 51 -9.55 -7.27 8.03
N GLY A 52 -10.51 -7.73 8.84
CA GLY A 52 -11.83 -7.11 9.00
C GLY A 52 -11.83 -5.67 9.54
N GLU A 53 -10.72 -5.16 10.05
CA GLU A 53 -10.57 -3.74 10.42
C GLU A 53 -10.51 -2.83 9.18
N ILE A 54 -10.22 -3.39 8.00
CA ILE A 54 -10.14 -2.67 6.74
C ILE A 54 -11.53 -2.58 6.11
N THR A 55 -12.10 -1.38 6.14
CA THR A 55 -13.42 -1.08 5.57
C THR A 55 -13.38 0.24 4.81
N MET A 56 -14.41 0.54 4.03
CA MET A 56 -14.57 1.85 3.38
C MET A 56 -14.51 3.03 4.36
N ARG A 57 -14.86 2.82 5.64
CA ARG A 57 -14.92 3.89 6.66
C ARG A 57 -13.62 4.05 7.43
N SER A 58 -12.89 2.96 7.65
CA SER A 58 -11.67 2.94 8.47
C SER A 58 -10.40 3.11 7.66
N LEU A 59 -10.42 2.77 6.36
CA LEU A 59 -9.22 2.79 5.53
C LEU A 59 -8.75 4.24 5.27
N PRO A 60 -7.46 4.54 5.50
CA PRO A 60 -6.89 5.85 5.18
C PRO A 60 -7.04 6.20 3.69
N ARG A 61 -7.18 7.50 3.42
CA ARG A 61 -7.45 8.03 2.07
C ARG A 61 -6.44 7.59 1.00
N CYS A 62 -5.17 7.45 1.39
CA CYS A 62 -4.07 7.03 0.52
C CYS A 62 -3.31 5.83 1.12
N ALA A 63 -4.06 4.89 1.72
CA ALA A 63 -3.47 3.73 2.39
C ALA A 63 -2.61 2.89 1.44
N THR A 64 -1.52 2.35 1.98
CA THR A 64 -0.76 1.26 1.35
C THR A 64 -1.15 -0.06 2.00
N MET A 65 -1.47 -1.07 1.20
CA MET A 65 -1.93 -2.37 1.70
C MET A 65 -1.01 -3.48 1.23
N GLY A 66 -0.54 -4.31 2.17
CA GLY A 66 0.19 -5.54 1.89
C GLY A 66 -0.77 -6.74 1.97
N LEU A 67 -0.66 -7.64 1.01
CA LEU A 67 -1.46 -8.86 0.92
C LEU A 67 -0.55 -10.09 0.95
N LYS A 68 -0.98 -11.09 1.70
CA LYS A 68 -0.46 -12.45 1.59
C LYS A 68 -1.24 -13.18 0.50
N LEU A 69 -0.67 -13.19 -0.71
CA LEU A 69 -1.25 -13.90 -1.87
C LEU A 69 -0.37 -15.08 -2.27
N GLY A 70 -0.94 -16.28 -2.20
CA GLY A 70 -0.25 -17.52 -2.56
C GLY A 70 0.98 -17.82 -1.70
N ALA A 71 1.75 -18.81 -2.16
CA ALA A 71 3.01 -19.22 -1.55
C ALA A 71 4.06 -19.41 -2.67
N PRO A 72 4.57 -18.32 -3.26
CA PRO A 72 5.52 -18.43 -4.35
C PRO A 72 6.81 -19.09 -3.86
N ALA A 73 7.44 -19.92 -4.68
CA ALA A 73 8.60 -20.72 -4.29
C ALA A 73 9.76 -19.88 -3.72
N TRP A 74 9.91 -18.63 -4.17
CA TRP A 74 10.93 -17.71 -3.61
C TRP A 74 10.69 -17.36 -2.14
N ALA A 75 9.44 -17.40 -1.65
CA ALA A 75 9.09 -17.07 -0.27
C ALA A 75 9.64 -18.08 0.74
N ASN A 76 9.92 -19.31 0.30
CA ASN A 76 10.56 -20.34 1.13
C ASN A 76 12.01 -19.99 1.48
N ASN A 77 12.69 -19.23 0.63
CA ASN A 77 14.09 -18.84 0.82
C ASN A 77 14.25 -17.49 1.54
N HIS A 78 13.16 -16.71 1.63
CA HIS A 78 13.16 -15.38 2.24
C HIS A 78 11.90 -15.26 3.12
N PRO A 79 11.88 -15.90 4.30
CA PRO A 79 10.71 -15.90 5.17
C PRO A 79 10.36 -14.46 5.56
N ARG A 80 9.10 -14.10 5.30
CA ARG A 80 8.51 -12.80 5.61
C ARG A 80 7.60 -12.99 6.83
N PRO A 81 7.78 -12.24 7.94
CA PRO A 81 6.97 -12.40 9.15
C PRO A 81 5.45 -12.45 8.93
N ARG A 82 4.91 -11.64 8.00
CA ARG A 82 3.48 -11.66 7.66
C ARG A 82 3.18 -12.40 6.35
N GLY A 83 4.22 -12.87 5.66
CA GLY A 83 4.08 -13.55 4.37
C GLY A 83 3.56 -12.63 3.26
N ILE A 84 3.70 -11.30 3.37
CA ILE A 84 3.20 -10.38 2.35
C ILE A 84 3.96 -10.59 1.04
N THR A 85 3.24 -10.94 -0.02
CA THR A 85 3.80 -11.21 -1.36
C THR A 85 3.37 -10.16 -2.38
N HIS A 86 2.37 -9.35 -2.07
CA HIS A 86 1.81 -8.35 -2.95
C HIS A 86 1.50 -7.05 -2.22
N VAL A 87 1.58 -5.90 -2.91
CA VAL A 87 1.24 -4.58 -2.37
C VAL A 87 0.37 -3.86 -3.36
N VAL A 88 -0.63 -3.18 -2.82
CA VAL A 88 -1.53 -2.29 -3.56
C VAL A 88 -1.62 -0.95 -2.84
N GLN A 89 -2.08 0.08 -3.55
CA GLN A 89 -2.20 1.44 -3.00
C GLN A 89 -3.57 2.01 -3.29
N VAL A 90 -4.15 2.69 -2.29
CA VAL A 90 -5.35 3.51 -2.50
C VAL A 90 -4.92 4.82 -3.14
N VAL A 91 -5.48 5.12 -4.30
CA VAL A 91 -5.30 6.37 -5.03
C VAL A 91 -6.66 7.04 -5.21
N ARG A 92 -6.63 8.36 -5.39
CA ARG A 92 -7.83 9.17 -5.59
C ARG A 92 -7.86 9.67 -7.02
N ARG A 93 -9.01 9.51 -7.69
CA ARG A 93 -9.19 10.04 -9.02
C ARG A 93 -9.19 11.57 -8.97
N PRO A 94 -8.41 12.25 -9.84
CA PRO A 94 -8.51 13.69 -9.99
C PRO A 94 -9.91 14.11 -10.43
N GLY A 95 -10.48 15.12 -9.77
CA GLY A 95 -11.77 15.72 -10.14
C GLY A 95 -12.92 15.39 -9.19
N ASP A 96 -13.17 14.10 -8.92
CA ASP A 96 -14.27 13.64 -8.05
C ASP A 96 -13.81 13.01 -6.73
N ASP A 97 -12.50 12.88 -6.54
CA ASP A 97 -11.89 12.25 -5.36
C ASP A 97 -12.37 10.80 -5.15
N ALA A 98 -12.84 10.09 -6.18
CA ALA A 98 -13.28 8.71 -6.01
C ALA A 98 -12.10 7.76 -5.69
N PRO A 99 -12.24 6.84 -4.71
CA PRO A 99 -11.17 5.91 -4.32
C PRO A 99 -11.02 4.72 -5.27
N PHE A 100 -9.77 4.48 -5.67
CA PHE A 100 -9.36 3.31 -6.46
C PHE A 100 -8.21 2.59 -5.76
N VAL A 101 -8.14 1.28 -5.94
CA VAL A 101 -6.95 0.48 -5.63
C VAL A 101 -6.14 0.34 -6.90
N SER A 102 -4.90 0.83 -6.84
CA SER A 102 -3.86 0.63 -7.83
C SER A 102 -3.05 -0.62 -7.49
N GLU A 103 -3.04 -1.58 -8.41
CA GLU A 103 -2.34 -2.85 -8.25
C GLU A 103 -1.56 -3.19 -9.52
N SER A 104 -0.34 -3.70 -9.35
CA SER A 104 0.49 -4.17 -10.47
C SER A 104 0.30 -5.67 -10.63
N ILE A 105 -0.28 -6.10 -11.76
CA ILE A 105 -0.55 -7.51 -11.99
C ILE A 105 0.51 -8.06 -12.94
N GLY A 106 1.33 -8.96 -12.41
CA GLY A 106 2.23 -9.78 -13.21
C GLY A 106 1.47 -10.98 -13.81
N SER A 107 0.66 -10.75 -14.85
CA SER A 107 0.23 -11.86 -15.71
C SER A 107 0.94 -11.78 -17.05
N ALA A 108 1.29 -12.93 -17.62
CA ALA A 108 2.00 -13.03 -18.89
C ALA A 108 1.20 -12.49 -20.09
N VAL A 109 -0.10 -12.23 -19.93
CA VAL A 109 -1.01 -11.89 -21.03
C VAL A 109 -1.21 -10.37 -21.16
N ALA A 110 -1.09 -9.61 -20.07
CA ALA A 110 -1.12 -8.15 -20.08
C ALA A 110 -0.45 -7.60 -18.80
N PRO A 111 0.86 -7.34 -18.81
CA PRO A 111 1.51 -6.64 -17.71
C PRO A 111 0.96 -5.21 -17.64
N GLY A 112 0.54 -4.77 -16.46
CA GLY A 112 0.01 -3.42 -16.31
C GLY A 112 -0.43 -3.08 -14.91
N VAL A 113 -0.71 -1.79 -14.70
CA VAL A 113 -1.37 -1.26 -13.52
C VAL A 113 -2.88 -1.36 -13.76
N ARG A 114 -3.59 -2.04 -12.85
CA ARG A 114 -5.04 -2.04 -12.81
C ARG A 114 -5.52 -1.04 -11.76
N LEU A 115 -6.55 -0.28 -12.11
CA LEU A 115 -7.31 0.56 -11.18
C LEU A 115 -8.68 -0.07 -10.96
N THR A 116 -8.92 -0.54 -9.74
CA THR A 116 -10.22 -1.13 -9.33
C THR A 116 -10.89 -0.19 -8.35
N ALA A 117 -12.19 0.10 -8.50
CA ALA A 117 -12.90 0.91 -7.50
C ALA A 117 -12.76 0.26 -6.10
N LEU A 118 -12.51 1.06 -5.06
CA LEU A 118 -12.16 0.52 -3.74
C LEU A 118 -13.25 -0.42 -3.18
N GLU A 119 -14.52 -0.06 -3.33
CA GLU A 119 -15.64 -0.90 -2.91
C GLU A 119 -15.63 -2.27 -3.61
N THR A 120 -15.46 -2.28 -4.93
CA THR A 120 -15.34 -3.52 -5.72
C THR A 120 -14.12 -4.33 -5.29
N TRP A 121 -12.98 -3.68 -5.05
CA TRP A 121 -11.77 -4.36 -4.62
C TRP A 121 -11.92 -5.00 -3.23
N LEU A 122 -12.57 -4.32 -2.29
CA LEU A 122 -12.87 -4.85 -0.96
C LEU A 122 -13.80 -6.06 -1.04
N ALA A 123 -14.83 -6.01 -1.89
CA ALA A 123 -15.73 -7.13 -2.13
C ALA A 123 -15.00 -8.34 -2.72
N CYS A 124 -14.13 -8.13 -3.72
CA CYS A 124 -13.30 -9.20 -4.27
C CYS A 124 -12.27 -9.77 -3.26
N SER A 125 -11.84 -8.96 -2.29
CA SER A 125 -10.82 -9.32 -1.31
C SER A 125 -11.39 -9.90 -0.01
N GLU A 126 -12.71 -10.08 0.09
CA GLU A 126 -13.42 -10.41 1.33
C GLU A 126 -12.89 -11.69 2.01
N ALA A 127 -12.52 -12.71 1.23
CA ALA A 127 -11.95 -13.95 1.75
C ALA A 127 -10.61 -13.71 2.49
N HIS A 128 -9.72 -12.91 1.90
CA HIS A 128 -8.43 -12.54 2.50
C HIS A 128 -8.60 -11.60 3.69
N LEU A 129 -9.58 -10.68 3.64
CA LEU A 129 -9.94 -9.82 4.79
C LEU A 129 -10.39 -10.67 5.99
N ARG A 130 -11.27 -11.65 5.76
CA ARG A 130 -11.70 -12.59 6.82
C ARG A 130 -10.56 -13.46 7.35
N ALA A 131 -9.66 -13.88 6.48
CA ALA A 131 -8.48 -14.66 6.86
C ALA A 131 -7.37 -13.83 7.56
N ARG A 132 -7.56 -12.51 7.70
CA ARG A 132 -6.55 -11.57 8.23
C ARG A 132 -5.24 -11.59 7.43
N GLU A 133 -5.35 -11.70 6.11
CA GLU A 133 -4.24 -11.79 5.16
C GLU A 133 -3.93 -10.47 4.45
N ILE A 134 -4.52 -9.37 4.95
CA ILE A 134 -4.31 -8.01 4.44
C ILE A 134 -3.99 -7.09 5.61
N TRP A 135 -2.97 -6.25 5.42
CA TRP A 135 -2.55 -5.21 6.37
C TRP A 135 -2.50 -3.87 5.66
N ALA A 136 -3.17 -2.86 6.20
CA ALA A 136 -3.20 -1.50 5.68
C ALA A 136 -2.47 -0.53 6.61
N VAL A 137 -1.66 0.34 6.04
CA VAL A 137 -0.91 1.38 6.75
C VAL A 137 -1.15 2.74 6.11
N ASP A 138 -0.91 3.82 6.87
CA ASP A 138 -1.01 5.19 6.37
C ASP A 138 0.39 5.83 6.22
N PRO A 139 0.97 5.84 5.01
CA PRO A 139 2.27 6.47 4.78
C PRO A 139 2.24 7.99 4.99
N PHE A 140 1.08 8.65 4.90
CA PHE A 140 0.99 10.11 5.07
C PHE A 140 1.15 10.54 6.53
N LEU A 141 0.99 9.63 7.49
CA LEU A 141 1.31 9.91 8.90
C LEU A 141 2.81 10.11 9.15
N LEU A 142 3.70 9.69 8.23
CA LEU A 142 5.14 9.97 8.34
C LEU A 142 5.40 11.49 8.33
N ALA A 143 4.62 12.24 7.56
CA ALA A 143 4.69 13.70 7.47
C ALA A 143 4.13 14.45 8.69
N ALA A 144 3.45 13.75 9.61
CA ALA A 144 2.88 14.36 10.82
C ALA A 144 3.82 14.28 12.04
N LYS A 145 4.98 13.63 11.88
CA LYS A 145 5.99 13.45 12.94
C LYS A 145 7.21 14.37 12.79
N THR A 146 7.16 15.32 11.86
CA THR A 146 8.15 16.39 11.65
C THR A 146 7.84 17.59 12.53
#